data_AF-A0A379T3W7-F1
#
_entry.id   AF-A0A379T3W7-F1
#
_cell.length_a   1.000
_cell.length_b   1.000
_cell.length_c   1.000
_cell.angle_alpha   90.00
_cell.angle_beta   90.00
_cell.angle_gamma   90.00
#
_symmetry.space_group_name_H-M   'P 1'
#
loop_
_entity.id
_entity.type
_entity.pdbx_description
1 polymer ?
#
loop_
_entity_poly.entity_id
_entity_poly.type
_entity_poly.pdbx_seq_one_letter_code
_entity_poly.pdbx_strand_id
1 'polypeptide(L)'
;MAQKRQYASLTSLFAQLFIELAQWHRPLYLVIDDYHLITNPVIHDAMRFFLRHQPENFTLVVLSRNLPQLGIANLRVRDQLLEIGSQQLAFNHQEAKAIFLTAVFHRRLKPLRASRMCDDVAGWATALQLIALSARQNNHSAHQSARRLAGINASHLSDYLVDESTG
;
A
#
# COMPACT_ATOMS: atom_id res chain seq x y z
N MET A 1 14.95 -29.81 -23.72
CA MET A 1 15.34 -28.39 -23.96
C MET A 1 14.33 -27.58 -24.79
N ALA A 2 13.07 -28.02 -24.97
CA ALA A 2 12.13 -27.35 -25.90
C ALA A 2 11.22 -26.27 -25.28
N GLN A 3 11.07 -26.21 -23.95
CA GLN A 3 10.04 -25.37 -23.32
C GLN A 3 10.48 -23.92 -23.03
N LYS A 4 11.77 -23.62 -23.13
CA LYS A 4 12.34 -22.31 -22.78
C LYS A 4 12.22 -21.25 -23.88
N ARG A 5 11.79 -21.62 -25.10
CA ARG A 5 11.65 -20.72 -26.27
C ARG A 5 10.22 -20.24 -26.53
N GLN A 6 9.23 -20.70 -25.76
CA GLN A 6 7.82 -20.48 -26.07
C GLN A 6 7.29 -19.10 -25.64
N TYR A 7 8.04 -18.35 -24.83
CA TYR A 7 7.72 -16.98 -24.44
C TYR A 7 8.76 -16.01 -25.02
N ALA A 8 8.67 -15.76 -26.33
CA ALA A 8 9.56 -14.84 -27.03
C ALA A 8 9.41 -13.37 -26.54
N SER A 9 8.31 -13.06 -25.84
CA SER A 9 8.06 -11.76 -25.20
C SER A 9 7.09 -11.90 -24.03
N LEU A 10 7.12 -10.94 -23.08
CA LEU A 10 6.17 -10.87 -21.97
C LEU A 10 4.72 -10.75 -22.43
N THR A 11 4.47 -10.06 -23.54
CA THR A 11 3.12 -9.92 -24.10
C THR A 11 2.58 -11.25 -24.62
N SER A 12 3.41 -12.07 -25.28
CA SER A 12 3.03 -13.43 -25.69
C SER A 12 2.71 -14.32 -24.48
N LEU A 13 3.50 -14.21 -23.41
CA LEU A 13 3.22 -14.92 -22.15
C LEU A 13 1.88 -14.49 -21.56
N PHE A 14 1.60 -13.19 -21.46
CA PHE A 14 0.32 -12.69 -20.96
C PHE A 14 -0.86 -13.11 -21.84
N ALA A 15 -0.73 -13.05 -23.16
CA ALA A 15 -1.79 -13.49 -24.07
C ALA A 15 -2.15 -14.96 -23.83
N GLN A 16 -1.16 -15.84 -23.71
CA GLN A 16 -1.39 -17.25 -23.44
C GLN A 16 -1.99 -17.48 -22.05
N LEU A 17 -1.47 -16.79 -21.03
CA LEU A 17 -2.02 -16.83 -19.68
C LEU A 17 -3.49 -16.40 -19.65
N PHE A 18 -3.85 -15.33 -20.36
CA PHE A 18 -5.22 -14.82 -20.41
C PHE A 18 -6.20 -15.80 -21.04
N ILE A 19 -5.78 -16.55 -22.06
CA ILE A 19 -6.61 -17.60 -22.65
C ILE A 19 -6.98 -18.66 -21.60
N GLU A 20 -6.00 -19.07 -20.78
CA GLU A 20 -6.22 -20.06 -19.74
C GLU A 20 -7.05 -19.50 -18.58
N LEU A 21 -6.77 -18.27 -18.13
CA LEU A 21 -7.47 -17.62 -17.03
C LEU A 21 -8.90 -17.21 -17.38
N ALA A 22 -9.20 -16.93 -18.65
CA ALA A 22 -10.55 -16.65 -19.11
C ALA A 22 -11.50 -17.85 -18.94
N GLN A 23 -10.98 -19.07 -18.86
CA GLN A 23 -11.78 -20.27 -18.58
C GLN A 23 -12.15 -20.42 -17.09
N TRP A 24 -11.56 -19.61 -16.22
CA TRP A 24 -11.81 -19.67 -14.79
C TRP A 24 -13.02 -18.82 -14.43
N HIS A 25 -14.08 -19.44 -13.93
CA HIS A 25 -15.34 -18.75 -13.62
C HIS A 25 -15.31 -18.00 -12.28
N ARG A 26 -14.14 -17.86 -11.65
CA ARG A 26 -13.98 -17.18 -10.35
C ARG A 26 -13.18 -15.88 -10.54
N PRO A 27 -13.48 -14.84 -9.75
CA PRO A 27 -12.67 -13.64 -9.72
C PRO A 27 -11.23 -13.94 -9.32
N LEU A 28 -10.28 -13.33 -10.03
CA LEU A 28 -8.85 -13.43 -9.82
C LEU A 28 -8.25 -12.07 -9.56
N TYR A 29 -7.32 -12.02 -8.60
CA TYR A 29 -6.62 -10.80 -8.23
C TYR A 29 -5.12 -11.02 -8.34
N LEU A 30 -4.44 -10.13 -9.04
CA LEU A 30 -2.98 -10.03 -8.98
C LEU A 30 -2.63 -8.75 -8.24
N VAL A 31 -1.95 -8.91 -7.11
CA VAL A 31 -1.46 -7.80 -6.31
C VAL A 31 0.02 -7.64 -6.61
N ILE A 32 0.41 -6.45 -7.07
CA ILE A 32 1.80 -6.06 -7.24
C ILE A 32 2.10 -4.96 -6.23
N ASP A 33 2.94 -5.30 -5.27
CA ASP A 33 3.44 -4.34 -4.30
C ASP A 33 4.69 -3.63 -4.81
N ASP A 34 4.93 -2.42 -4.31
CA ASP A 34 6.10 -1.58 -4.62
C ASP A 34 6.42 -1.43 -6.12
N TYR A 35 5.40 -1.23 -6.96
CA TYR A 35 5.56 -1.18 -8.42
C TYR A 35 6.58 -0.12 -8.90
N HIS A 36 6.70 0.99 -8.16
CA HIS A 36 7.69 2.04 -8.41
C HIS A 36 9.16 1.56 -8.46
N LEU A 37 9.49 0.39 -7.90
CA LEU A 37 10.82 -0.21 -7.96
C LEU A 37 11.14 -0.81 -9.34
N ILE A 38 10.11 -1.09 -10.14
CA ILE A 38 10.28 -1.57 -11.52
C ILE A 38 10.70 -0.39 -12.38
N THR A 39 11.95 -0.41 -12.86
CA THR A 39 12.51 0.62 -13.75
C THR A 39 12.60 0.18 -15.21
N ASN A 40 12.37 -1.12 -15.48
CA ASN A 40 12.55 -1.68 -16.81
C ASN A 40 11.37 -1.30 -17.74
N PRO A 41 11.61 -0.55 -18.84
CA PRO A 41 10.55 -0.11 -19.75
C PRO A 41 9.81 -1.26 -20.42
N VAL A 42 10.48 -2.39 -20.69
CA VAL A 42 9.85 -3.58 -21.30
C VAL A 42 8.74 -4.13 -20.41
N ILE A 43 8.92 -4.07 -19.08
CA ILE A 43 7.89 -4.50 -18.13
C ILE A 43 6.73 -3.52 -18.13
N HIS A 44 6.98 -2.21 -18.17
CA HIS A 44 5.91 -1.21 -18.27
C HIS A 44 5.07 -1.38 -19.54
N ASP A 45 5.69 -1.64 -20.69
CA ASP A 45 4.99 -1.92 -21.93
C ASP A 45 4.15 -3.21 -21.87
N ALA A 46 4.71 -4.26 -21.26
CA ALA A 46 3.98 -5.49 -21.04
C ALA A 46 2.78 -5.29 -20.10
N MET A 47 2.92 -4.48 -19.06
CA MET A 47 1.81 -4.16 -18.13
C MET A 47 0.74 -3.27 -18.78
N ARG A 48 1.10 -2.39 -19.71
CA ARG A 48 0.12 -1.68 -20.55
C ARG A 48 -0.66 -2.65 -21.43
N PHE A 49 0.01 -3.65 -22.00
CA PHE A 49 -0.66 -4.72 -22.72
C PHE A 49 -1.59 -5.53 -21.80
N PHE A 50 -1.13 -5.87 -20.60
CA PHE A 50 -1.90 -6.58 -19.57
C PHE A 50 -3.23 -5.88 -19.29
N LEU A 51 -3.17 -4.59 -18.93
CA LEU A 51 -4.36 -3.80 -18.58
C LEU A 51 -5.38 -3.69 -19.72
N ARG A 52 -4.93 -3.69 -20.97
CA ARG A 52 -5.80 -3.58 -22.14
C ARG A 52 -6.50 -4.88 -22.52
N HIS A 53 -5.92 -6.03 -22.18
CA HIS A 53 -6.37 -7.33 -22.68
C HIS A 53 -6.72 -8.33 -21.58
N GLN A 54 -6.63 -7.94 -20.30
CA GLN A 54 -6.98 -8.82 -19.19
C GLN A 54 -8.43 -9.32 -19.33
N PRO A 55 -8.70 -10.59 -18.99
CA PRO A 55 -10.06 -11.11 -18.90
C PRO A 55 -10.92 -10.36 -17.88
N GLU A 56 -12.24 -10.38 -18.06
CA GLU A 56 -13.18 -9.68 -17.15
C GLU A 56 -13.17 -10.23 -15.72
N ASN A 57 -12.84 -11.51 -15.55
CA ASN A 57 -12.69 -12.15 -14.24
C ASN A 57 -11.37 -11.81 -13.55
N PHE A 58 -10.51 -10.98 -14.15
CA PHE A 58 -9.19 -10.67 -13.65
C PHE A 58 -9.07 -9.19 -13.24
N THR A 59 -8.64 -8.94 -12.01
CA THR A 59 -8.40 -7.60 -11.46
C THR A 59 -6.94 -7.44 -11.07
N LEU A 60 -6.29 -6.42 -11.60
CA LEU A 60 -4.95 -6.01 -11.19
C LEU A 60 -5.03 -4.98 -10.06
N VAL A 61 -4.35 -5.24 -8.94
CA VAL A 61 -4.16 -4.31 -7.83
C VAL A 61 -2.70 -3.90 -7.80
N VAL A 62 -2.42 -2.61 -7.88
CA VAL A 62 -1.05 -2.07 -7.88
C VAL A 62 -0.88 -1.16 -6.68
N LEU A 63 0.11 -1.45 -5.84
CA LEU A 63 0.57 -0.56 -4.80
C LEU A 63 1.87 0.09 -5.26
N SER A 64 1.95 1.40 -5.08
CA SER A 64 3.09 2.19 -5.52
C SER A 64 3.20 3.49 -4.75
N ARG A 65 4.43 3.93 -4.49
CA ARG A 65 4.69 5.23 -3.84
C ARG A 65 4.55 6.41 -4.79
N ASN A 66 4.72 6.17 -6.09
CA ASN A 66 4.51 7.17 -7.14
C ASN A 66 3.48 6.65 -8.16
N LEU A 67 2.93 7.56 -8.95
CA LEU A 67 1.97 7.19 -9.99
C LEU A 67 2.67 6.36 -11.07
N PRO A 68 2.32 5.07 -11.26
CA PRO A 68 3.01 4.23 -12.21
C PRO A 68 2.67 4.66 -13.65
N GLN A 69 3.67 4.62 -14.54
CA GLN A 69 3.53 5.06 -15.94
C GLN A 69 2.76 4.06 -16.81
N LEU A 70 1.61 3.59 -16.34
CA LEU A 70 0.80 2.56 -17.01
C LEU A 70 -0.23 3.12 -18.00
N GLY A 71 -0.26 4.44 -18.21
CA GLY A 71 -1.20 5.06 -19.15
C GLY A 71 -2.66 4.93 -18.69
N ILE A 72 -2.89 5.05 -17.37
CA ILE A 72 -4.18 4.83 -16.71
C ILE A 72 -5.28 5.85 -17.08
N ALA A 73 -4.93 6.93 -17.78
CA ALA A 73 -5.89 7.96 -18.19
C ALA A 73 -7.07 7.39 -18.98
N ASN A 74 -6.82 6.41 -19.86
CA ASN A 74 -7.90 5.78 -20.63
C ASN A 74 -8.82 4.92 -19.73
N LEU A 75 -8.24 4.20 -18.76
CA LEU A 75 -9.02 3.43 -17.78
C LEU A 75 -9.89 4.35 -16.90
N ARG A 76 -9.34 5.53 -16.53
CA ARG A 76 -10.06 6.54 -15.76
C ARG A 76 -11.27 7.10 -16.50
N VAL A 77 -11.14 7.37 -17.81
CA VAL A 77 -12.27 7.87 -18.63
C VAL A 77 -13.36 6.80 -18.83
N ARG A 78 -13.01 5.52 -18.71
CA ARG A 78 -13.94 4.39 -18.88
C ARG A 78 -14.55 3.90 -17.57
N ASP A 79 -14.32 4.57 -16.44
CA ASP A 79 -14.69 4.10 -15.09
C ASP A 79 -14.18 2.68 -14.76
N GLN A 80 -13.03 2.29 -15.35
CA GLN A 80 -12.39 0.97 -15.16
C GLN A 80 -11.21 1.04 -14.17
N LEU A 81 -11.15 2.08 -13.36
CA LEU A 81 -10.03 2.36 -12.47
C LEU A 81 -10.51 2.87 -11.12
N LEU A 82 -10.13 2.17 -10.06
CA LEU A 82 -10.26 2.63 -8.69
C LEU A 82 -8.90 3.13 -8.20
N GLU A 83 -8.82 4.41 -7.86
CA GLU A 83 -7.62 5.00 -7.24
C GLU A 83 -7.89 5.29 -5.78
N ILE A 84 -7.03 4.75 -4.91
CA ILE A 84 -7.07 5.00 -3.47
C ILE A 84 -5.80 5.75 -3.10
N GLY A 85 -5.95 7.04 -2.80
CA GLY A 85 -4.86 7.90 -2.37
C GLY A 85 -4.52 7.74 -0.89
N SER A 86 -3.38 8.29 -0.48
CA SER A 86 -2.94 8.30 0.93
C SER A 86 -3.96 8.92 1.88
N GLN A 87 -4.71 9.95 1.44
CA GLN A 87 -5.76 10.58 2.24
C GLN A 87 -6.95 9.66 2.51
N GLN A 88 -7.25 8.73 1.60
CA GLN A 88 -8.34 7.75 1.77
C GLN A 88 -7.89 6.54 2.60
N LEU A 89 -6.58 6.27 2.64
CA LEU A 89 -5.98 5.22 3.49
C LEU A 89 -5.66 5.72 4.91
N ALA A 90 -5.50 7.03 5.10
CA ALA A 90 -5.27 7.61 6.41
C ALA A 90 -6.50 7.37 7.30
N PHE A 91 -6.28 6.82 8.49
CA PHE A 91 -7.36 6.62 9.44
C PHE A 91 -7.96 7.95 9.83
N ASN A 92 -9.28 8.00 9.87
CA ASN A 92 -9.94 9.13 10.49
C ASN A 92 -9.69 9.11 12.02
N HIS A 93 -9.97 10.23 12.70
CA HIS A 93 -9.71 10.37 14.13
C HIS A 93 -10.41 9.28 14.97
N GLN A 94 -11.59 8.80 14.56
CA GLN A 94 -12.32 7.75 15.27
C GLN A 94 -11.66 6.38 15.12
N GLU A 95 -11.26 6.01 13.90
CA GLU A 95 -10.50 4.78 13.60
C GLU A 95 -9.15 4.76 14.31
N ALA A 96 -8.43 5.89 14.25
CA ALA A 96 -7.16 6.07 14.94
C ALA A 96 -7.30 5.84 16.45
N LYS A 97 -8.32 6.45 17.06
CA LYS A 97 -8.63 6.29 18.48
C LYS A 97 -9.04 4.86 18.81
N ALA A 98 -9.83 4.19 17.97
CA ALA A 98 -10.24 2.80 18.18
C ALA A 98 -9.04 1.84 18.15
N ILE A 99 -8.13 2.01 17.20
CA ILE A 99 -6.89 1.23 17.10
C ILE A 99 -6.00 1.49 18.31
N PHE A 100 -5.83 2.76 18.68
CA PHE A 100 -5.04 3.12 19.85
C PHE A 100 -5.61 2.47 21.12
N LEU A 101 -6.92 2.61 21.36
CA LEU A 101 -7.57 2.00 22.50
C LEU A 101 -7.39 0.48 22.51
N THR A 102 -7.55 -0.19 21.36
CA THR A 102 -7.37 -1.65 21.25
C THR A 102 -5.93 -2.08 21.53
N ALA A 103 -4.95 -1.39 20.94
CA ALA A 103 -3.53 -1.70 21.11
C ALA A 103 -3.02 -1.38 22.53
N VAL A 104 -3.63 -0.38 23.17
CA VAL A 104 -3.30 0.08 24.52
C VAL A 104 -4.15 -0.59 25.59
N PHE A 105 -5.23 -1.32 25.25
CA PHE A 105 -6.16 -1.92 26.22
C PHE A 105 -5.47 -2.82 27.27
N HIS A 106 -4.26 -3.30 26.98
CA HIS A 106 -3.42 -4.08 27.89
C HIS A 106 -2.70 -3.25 28.97
N ARG A 107 -2.71 -1.91 28.88
CA ARG A 107 -2.20 -0.97 29.88
C ARG A 107 -3.20 0.15 30.07
N ARG A 108 -3.66 0.36 31.30
CA ARG A 108 -4.59 1.43 31.73
C ARG A 108 -4.03 2.84 31.49
N LEU A 109 -3.80 3.25 30.24
CA LEU A 109 -3.46 4.62 29.89
C LEU A 109 -4.71 5.49 30.07
N LYS A 110 -4.54 6.65 30.71
CA LYS A 110 -5.63 7.60 30.94
C LYS A 110 -6.17 8.11 29.58
N PRO A 111 -7.50 8.14 29.34
CA PRO A 111 -8.11 8.53 28.07
C PRO A 111 -7.66 9.89 27.51
N LEU A 112 -7.34 10.85 28.38
CA LEU A 112 -6.87 12.18 27.99
C LEU A 112 -5.51 12.19 27.27
N ARG A 113 -4.62 11.24 27.59
CA ARG A 113 -3.29 11.14 26.94
C ARG A 113 -3.39 10.46 25.57
N ALA A 114 -4.34 9.54 25.41
CA ALA A 114 -4.61 8.84 24.16
C ALA A 114 -5.13 9.80 23.06
N SER A 115 -6.03 10.71 23.42
CA SER A 115 -6.62 11.65 22.46
C SER A 115 -5.57 12.58 21.84
N ARG A 116 -4.72 13.20 22.67
CA ARG A 116 -3.66 14.10 22.20
C ARG A 116 -2.64 13.38 21.31
N MET A 117 -2.29 12.13 21.63
CA MET A 117 -1.41 11.34 20.79
C MET A 117 -2.05 10.96 19.44
N CYS A 118 -3.38 10.81 19.35
CA CYS A 118 -4.05 10.58 18.07
C CYS A 118 -4.07 11.84 17.20
N ASP A 119 -4.25 13.03 17.82
CA ASP A 119 -4.21 14.31 17.13
C ASP A 119 -2.82 14.60 16.52
N ASP A 120 -1.76 14.20 17.24
CA ASP A 120 -0.36 14.38 16.82
C ASP A 120 0.03 13.51 15.59
N VAL A 121 -0.76 12.47 15.26
CA VAL A 121 -0.34 11.39 14.32
C VAL A 121 -1.07 11.43 12.97
N ALA A 122 -1.97 12.40 12.79
CA ALA A 122 -2.66 12.66 11.51
C ALA A 122 -3.26 11.40 10.84
N GLY A 123 -3.70 10.41 11.63
CA GLY A 123 -4.37 9.21 11.10
C GLY A 123 -3.47 8.10 10.57
N TRP A 124 -2.14 8.20 10.68
CA TRP A 124 -1.27 7.17 10.10
C TRP A 124 -1.22 5.91 10.96
N ALA A 125 -1.68 4.80 10.37
CA ALA A 125 -1.70 3.46 10.97
C ALA A 125 -0.37 3.08 11.63
N THR A 126 0.72 3.27 10.91
CA THR A 126 2.07 2.89 11.35
C THR A 126 2.54 3.73 12.52
N ALA A 127 2.29 5.04 12.50
CA ALA A 127 2.69 5.90 13.60
C ALA A 127 1.84 5.63 14.87
N LEU A 128 0.56 5.28 14.73
CA LEU A 128 -0.26 4.81 15.86
C LEU A 128 0.25 3.48 16.41
N GLN A 129 0.63 2.53 15.55
CA GLN A 129 1.21 1.25 15.97
C GLN A 129 2.56 1.45 16.66
N LEU A 130 3.44 2.31 16.15
CA LEU A 130 4.73 2.62 16.78
C LEU A 130 4.55 3.28 18.16
N ILE A 131 3.60 4.20 18.30
CA ILE A 131 3.29 4.80 19.61
C ILE A 131 2.73 3.73 20.55
N ALA A 132 1.82 2.87 20.09
CA ALA A 132 1.29 1.78 20.90
C ALA A 132 2.38 0.79 21.32
N LEU A 133 3.31 0.43 20.42
CA LEU A 133 4.46 -0.43 20.72
C LEU A 133 5.41 0.21 21.74
N SER A 134 5.75 1.49 21.56
CA SER A 134 6.60 2.22 22.53
C SER A 134 5.94 2.36 23.91
N ALA A 135 4.63 2.53 23.97
CA ALA A 135 3.86 2.59 25.21
C ALA A 135 3.81 1.23 25.95
N ARG A 136 3.88 0.11 25.23
CA ARG A 136 4.00 -1.24 25.81
C ARG A 136 5.36 -1.46 26.48
N GLN A 137 6.42 -0.82 26.00
CA GLN A 137 7.78 -0.98 26.52
C GLN A 137 8.11 -0.13 27.77
N ASN A 138 7.14 0.60 28.34
CA ASN A 138 7.30 1.36 29.60
C ASN A 138 8.35 2.48 29.57
N ASN A 139 8.73 2.95 28.39
CA ASN A 139 9.60 4.10 28.29
C ASN A 139 8.76 5.39 28.35
N HIS A 140 9.18 6.34 29.19
CA HIS A 140 8.73 7.73 29.13
C HIS A 140 8.96 8.39 27.74
N SER A 141 9.56 7.66 26.79
CA SER A 141 9.78 8.04 25.41
C SER A 141 8.54 8.03 24.53
N ALA A 142 7.43 7.37 24.87
CA ALA A 142 6.27 7.31 23.95
C ALA A 142 5.74 8.71 23.56
N HIS A 143 5.74 9.67 24.50
CA HIS A 143 5.41 11.08 24.21
C HIS A 143 6.50 11.81 23.41
N GLN A 144 7.78 11.47 23.58
CA GLN A 144 8.88 12.06 22.82
C GLN A 144 8.96 11.48 21.40
N SER A 145 8.72 10.19 21.22
CA SER A 145 8.58 9.52 19.94
C SER A 145 7.37 10.05 19.18
N ALA A 146 6.21 10.16 19.83
CA ALA A 146 5.03 10.79 19.22
C ALA A 146 5.30 12.24 18.79
N ARG A 147 5.95 13.08 19.63
CA ARG A 147 6.31 14.47 19.25
C ARG A 147 7.39 14.55 18.17
N ARG A 148 8.35 13.61 18.14
CA ARG A 148 9.34 13.52 17.04
C ARG A 148 8.64 13.13 15.75
N LEU A 149 7.79 12.11 15.78
CA LEU A 149 7.01 11.65 14.62
C LEU A 149 6.01 12.72 14.16
N ALA A 150 5.40 13.50 15.06
CA ALA A 150 4.49 14.60 14.74
C ALA A 150 5.20 15.85 14.21
N GLY A 151 6.44 16.10 14.63
CA GLY A 151 7.28 17.19 14.13
C GLY A 151 7.93 16.87 12.78
N ILE A 152 8.01 15.59 12.44
CA ILE A 152 8.36 15.11 11.12
C ILE A 152 7.06 15.22 10.30
N ASN A 153 6.99 16.19 9.39
CA ASN A 153 5.86 16.32 8.45
C ASN A 153 5.47 14.93 7.92
N ALA A 154 4.18 14.67 7.67
CA ALA A 154 3.72 13.37 7.16
C ALA A 154 4.50 12.87 5.93
N SER A 155 5.12 13.78 5.17
CA SER A 155 6.04 13.50 4.06
C SER A 155 7.42 12.96 4.44
N HIS A 156 7.93 13.25 5.64
CA HIS A 156 9.21 12.72 6.14
C HIS A 156 9.03 11.46 7.00
N LEU A 157 7.82 11.18 7.49
CA LEU A 157 7.51 9.92 8.17
C LEU A 157 7.59 8.73 7.22
N SER A 158 7.20 8.93 5.95
CA SER A 158 7.42 7.94 4.89
C SER A 158 8.91 7.66 4.65
N ASP A 159 9.79 8.65 4.81
CA ASP A 159 11.24 8.50 4.62
C ASP A 159 11.88 7.78 5.82
N TYR A 160 11.43 8.05 7.06
CA TYR A 160 11.93 7.35 8.25
C TYR A 160 11.57 5.84 8.22
N LEU A 161 10.38 5.50 7.70
CA LEU A 161 9.96 4.10 7.55
C LEU A 161 10.67 3.36 6.40
N VAL A 162 11.24 4.08 5.43
CA VAL A 162 12.11 3.51 4.36
C VAL A 162 13.44 3.07 4.94
N ASP A 163 14.00 3.84 5.86
CA ASP A 163 15.33 3.56 6.40
C ASP A 163 15.32 2.33 7.34
N GLU A 164 14.26 2.14 8.14
CA GLU A 164 14.16 1.00 9.07
C GLU A 164 13.78 -0.33 8.42
N SER A 165 13.24 -0.35 7.20
CA SER A 165 12.91 -1.61 6.50
C SER A 165 14.10 -2.22 5.75
N THR A 166 15.23 -1.53 5.73
CA THR A 166 16.47 -1.97 5.07
C THR A 166 17.60 -2.33 6.07
N GLY A 167 17.29 -2.41 7.37
CA GLY A 167 18.22 -2.76 8.45
C GLY A 167 18.04 -4.16 9.00
#